data_AF-W6UNI7-F1
#
_entry.id   AF-W6UNI7-F1
#
_cell.length_a   1.000
_cell.length_b   1.000
_cell.length_c   1.000
_cell.angle_alpha   90.00
_cell.angle_beta   90.00
_cell.angle_gamma   90.00
#
_symmetry.space_group_name_H-M   'P 1'
#
loop_
_entity.id
_entity.type
_entity.pdbx_description
1 polymer ?
#
loop_
_entity_poly.entity_id
_entity_poly.type
_entity_poly.pdbx_seq_one_letter_code
_entity_poly.pdbx_strand_id
1 'polypeptide(L)'
;MANQVVDYYLTLGMNTETSFYKVKRDWVIRFRLDETLIGKNVRFFTNYPVSGRNFVRTTYYEISITLPKPSLKKLDRFDDYFVLGPIQVSGAFHFAFTTDGSTFTQEMSDSKKLKVIGGKGYFVVESRFAVGDPEDLDRFAQWDLEGVMLQTYVAKNLGPFSEWRDRLRVAYECGYNMELGISNSGYSLKDQLTVSSTFSDPLAIKKVGWEDVEELVKEMETEWSILSMCDLVLNHTAINSPWLHEHPECGYNLENSPHLVPAFLVDQAIWRTTLFCAEGKLVNKHIPPEFGTGDTHVDALRSYLVDQFKELKLHEFYQADIDLVSEEFKRWLTEGSNTPPYMGSDTSLTLRIVGTRAGRRMGATVDFALAREIFGHDTPDVAAHNLGLRLADMNRLAEETMIHNLLCAADCVAGGARYRFVDPNGPLLGTVSESAPLVDRYFLCPEDHMRTAEEAEQLATGDRAKYVMGCNGWIINSCSIENFAEVDSNVYLRRELVIWGDSVKLR
;
A
#
# COMPACT_ATOMS: atom_id res chain seq x y z
N MET A 1 -36.06 22.02 -17.85
CA MET A 1 -35.82 20.86 -18.73
C MET A 1 -36.16 19.60 -17.95
N ALA A 2 -36.67 18.55 -18.59
CA ALA A 2 -36.96 17.30 -17.90
C ALA A 2 -35.64 16.65 -17.44
N ASN A 3 -35.55 16.22 -16.18
CA ASN A 3 -34.36 15.55 -15.67
C ASN A 3 -34.16 14.23 -16.43
N GLN A 4 -32.93 13.96 -16.85
CA GLN A 4 -32.59 12.70 -17.51
C GLN A 4 -32.64 11.56 -16.49
N VAL A 5 -33.32 10.48 -16.85
CA VAL A 5 -33.55 9.34 -15.95
C VAL A 5 -32.80 8.13 -16.48
N VAL A 6 -32.05 7.46 -15.60
CA VAL A 6 -31.34 6.22 -15.90
C VAL A 6 -31.88 5.09 -15.03
N ASP A 7 -32.11 3.93 -15.65
CA ASP A 7 -32.59 2.74 -14.95
C ASP A 7 -31.43 1.80 -14.59
N TYR A 8 -31.36 1.40 -13.33
CA TYR A 8 -30.46 0.38 -12.81
C TYR A 8 -31.29 -0.78 -12.28
N TYR A 9 -31.07 -1.99 -12.78
CA TYR A 9 -31.84 -3.16 -12.36
C TYR A 9 -31.19 -3.83 -11.15
N LEU A 10 -31.99 -4.14 -10.13
CA LEU A 10 -31.59 -4.86 -8.94
C LEU A 10 -31.94 -6.35 -9.10
N THR A 11 -30.95 -7.21 -8.87
CA THR A 11 -31.05 -8.68 -8.98
C THR A 11 -30.61 -9.30 -7.67
N LEU A 12 -31.37 -10.25 -7.15
CA LEU A 12 -31.03 -10.95 -5.92
C LEU A 12 -29.67 -11.65 -6.05
N GLY A 13 -28.80 -11.42 -5.07
CA GLY A 13 -27.44 -11.95 -5.03
C GLY A 13 -26.43 -11.15 -5.84
N MET A 14 -26.80 -10.01 -6.42
CA MET A 14 -25.85 -9.19 -7.17
C MET A 14 -24.70 -8.69 -6.28
N ASN A 15 -23.49 -8.81 -6.79
CA ASN A 15 -22.35 -8.03 -6.32
C ASN A 15 -21.74 -7.34 -7.54
N THR A 16 -21.93 -6.03 -7.61
CA THR A 16 -21.46 -5.18 -8.71
C THR A 16 -20.37 -4.21 -8.25
N GLU A 17 -19.66 -4.53 -7.15
CA GLU A 17 -18.56 -3.70 -6.65
C GLU A 17 -17.38 -3.61 -7.61
N THR A 18 -17.19 -4.61 -8.46
CA THR A 18 -16.19 -4.60 -9.54
C THR A 18 -16.73 -4.07 -10.87
N SER A 19 -18.03 -3.73 -10.92
CA SER A 19 -18.66 -3.17 -12.10
C SER A 19 -18.65 -1.65 -12.03
N PHE A 20 -18.40 -1.01 -13.16
CA PHE A 20 -18.33 0.44 -13.22
C PHE A 20 -19.62 1.02 -13.79
N TYR A 21 -20.49 1.51 -12.91
CA TYR A 21 -21.73 2.18 -13.30
C TYR A 21 -21.61 3.70 -13.09
N LYS A 22 -21.71 4.46 -14.19
CA LYS A 22 -21.54 5.91 -14.21
C LYS A 22 -22.87 6.62 -14.41
N VAL A 23 -23.04 7.75 -13.75
CA VAL A 23 -24.18 8.67 -13.92
C VAL A 23 -23.68 10.12 -13.88
N LYS A 24 -24.31 11.00 -14.65
CA LYS A 24 -23.98 12.43 -14.64
C LYS A 24 -24.71 13.16 -13.52
N ARG A 25 -24.18 14.30 -13.08
CA ARG A 25 -24.90 15.24 -12.19
C ARG A 25 -26.23 15.66 -12.83
N ASP A 26 -27.20 15.99 -11.97
CA ASP A 26 -28.60 16.33 -12.27
C ASP A 26 -29.47 15.19 -12.83
N TRP A 27 -28.89 14.02 -13.10
CA TRP A 27 -29.67 12.86 -13.49
C TRP A 27 -30.42 12.27 -12.30
N VAL A 28 -31.46 11.50 -12.60
CA VAL A 28 -32.21 10.71 -11.64
C VAL A 28 -31.91 9.24 -11.89
N ILE A 29 -31.49 8.52 -10.86
CA ILE A 29 -31.30 7.07 -10.90
C ILE A 29 -32.59 6.41 -10.41
N ARG A 30 -33.13 5.48 -11.21
CA ARG A 30 -34.19 4.58 -10.78
C ARG A 30 -33.64 3.18 -10.60
N PHE A 31 -33.66 2.69 -9.37
CA PHE A 31 -33.32 1.30 -9.08
C PHE A 31 -34.58 0.45 -9.22
N ARG A 32 -34.69 -0.27 -10.34
CA ARG A 32 -35.83 -1.12 -10.68
C ARG A 32 -35.63 -2.53 -10.15
N LEU A 33 -36.72 -3.15 -9.72
CA LEU A 33 -36.71 -4.54 -9.29
C LEU A 33 -36.78 -5.46 -10.53
N ASP A 34 -35.89 -6.45 -10.63
CA ASP A 34 -35.98 -7.48 -11.66
C ASP A 34 -36.92 -8.64 -11.26
N GLU A 35 -37.00 -9.66 -12.11
CA GLU A 35 -37.86 -10.82 -11.88
C GLU A 35 -37.56 -11.60 -10.60
N THR A 36 -36.33 -11.55 -10.08
CA THR A 36 -35.91 -12.26 -8.87
C THR A 36 -36.43 -11.60 -7.59
N LEU A 37 -36.83 -10.33 -7.69
CA LEU A 37 -37.29 -9.51 -6.56
C LEU A 37 -38.81 -9.34 -6.52
N ILE A 38 -39.54 -9.84 -7.53
CA ILE A 38 -41.00 -9.80 -7.57
C ILE A 38 -41.58 -10.48 -6.32
N GLY A 39 -42.49 -9.77 -5.64
CA GLY A 39 -43.18 -10.27 -4.44
C GLY A 39 -42.34 -10.29 -3.17
N LYS A 40 -41.07 -9.88 -3.21
CA LYS A 40 -40.21 -9.73 -2.02
C LYS A 40 -40.40 -8.36 -1.37
N ASN A 41 -40.09 -8.28 -0.07
CA ASN A 41 -40.06 -7.02 0.66
C ASN A 41 -38.66 -6.39 0.56
N VAL A 42 -38.43 -5.59 -0.48
CA VAL A 42 -37.12 -4.99 -0.75
C VAL A 42 -36.94 -3.71 0.04
N ARG A 43 -35.85 -3.61 0.82
CA ARG A 43 -35.39 -2.38 1.48
C ARG A 43 -34.08 -1.94 0.85
N PHE A 44 -33.96 -0.68 0.47
CA PHE A 44 -32.80 -0.15 -0.26
C PHE A 44 -32.04 0.89 0.58
N PHE A 45 -30.72 0.78 0.58
CA PHE A 45 -29.82 1.61 1.37
C PHE A 45 -28.70 2.16 0.51
N THR A 46 -28.32 3.42 0.73
CA THR A 46 -27.15 4.02 0.05
C THR A 46 -26.42 4.98 0.99
N ASN A 47 -25.11 5.11 0.80
CA ASN A 47 -24.32 6.15 1.49
C ASN A 47 -24.28 7.48 0.73
N TYR A 48 -25.03 7.61 -0.37
CA TYR A 48 -25.21 8.89 -1.03
C TYR A 48 -25.88 9.89 -0.09
N PRO A 49 -25.31 11.10 0.09
CA PRO A 49 -25.82 12.08 1.04
C PRO A 49 -27.18 12.63 0.59
N VAL A 50 -28.24 12.14 1.23
CA VAL A 50 -29.59 12.68 1.05
C VAL A 50 -29.75 13.97 1.89
N SER A 51 -30.42 14.96 1.29
CA SER A 51 -30.83 16.21 1.95
C SER A 51 -29.70 17.16 2.38
N GLY A 52 -28.64 17.29 1.57
CA GLY A 52 -27.58 18.30 1.78
C GLY A 52 -26.64 18.00 2.96
N ARG A 53 -26.62 16.76 3.45
CA ARG A 53 -25.67 16.32 4.47
C ARG A 53 -24.28 16.13 3.87
N ASN A 54 -23.24 16.25 4.71
CA ASN A 54 -21.90 15.86 4.30
C ASN A 54 -21.83 14.35 4.06
N PHE A 55 -21.06 13.95 3.04
CA PHE A 55 -20.83 12.54 2.76
C PHE A 55 -20.02 11.89 3.89
N VAL A 56 -20.53 10.78 4.42
CA VAL A 56 -19.84 9.92 5.38
C VAL A 56 -19.89 8.49 4.85
N ARG A 57 -18.75 7.96 4.42
CA ARG A 57 -18.65 6.66 3.71
C ARG A 57 -19.35 5.50 4.43
N THR A 58 -19.36 5.51 5.76
CA THR A 58 -19.90 4.46 6.64
C THR A 58 -21.38 4.66 7.01
N THR A 59 -21.97 5.81 6.68
CA THR A 59 -23.37 6.13 7.02
C THR A 59 -24.28 5.78 5.84
N TYR A 60 -25.34 5.01 6.10
CA TYR A 60 -26.31 4.59 5.10
C TYR A 60 -27.69 5.16 5.38
N TYR A 61 -28.40 5.51 4.32
CA TYR A 61 -29.76 6.03 4.35
C TYR A 61 -30.68 5.08 3.62
N GLU A 62 -31.82 4.78 4.24
CA GLU A 62 -32.87 3.98 3.61
C GLU A 62 -33.70 4.85 2.67
N ILE A 63 -33.88 4.40 1.43
CA ILE A 63 -34.72 5.06 0.43
C ILE A 63 -36.05 4.34 0.38
N SER A 64 -37.13 5.11 0.52
CA SER A 64 -38.49 4.58 0.41
C SER A 64 -38.79 4.16 -1.04
N ILE A 65 -39.47 3.02 -1.18
CA ILE A 65 -39.92 2.52 -2.47
C ILE A 65 -40.98 3.46 -3.08
N THR A 66 -40.88 3.70 -4.38
CA THR A 66 -41.85 4.49 -5.14
C THR A 66 -42.86 3.57 -5.79
N LEU A 67 -44.15 3.84 -5.57
CA LEU A 67 -45.28 3.10 -6.13
C LEU A 67 -45.94 3.94 -7.23
N PRO A 68 -45.63 3.71 -8.53
CA PRO A 68 -46.07 4.59 -9.62
C PRO A 68 -47.59 4.59 -9.84
N LYS A 69 -48.31 3.57 -9.38
CA LYS A 69 -49.78 3.56 -9.32
C LYS A 69 -50.21 2.98 -7.98
N PRO A 70 -51.15 3.61 -7.25
CA PRO A 70 -51.89 2.93 -6.20
C PRO A 70 -52.80 1.90 -6.88
N SER A 71 -52.24 0.75 -7.24
CA SER A 71 -53.01 -0.35 -7.79
C SER A 71 -54.01 -0.79 -6.72
N LEU A 72 -55.29 -0.93 -7.08
CA LEU A 72 -56.33 -1.49 -6.20
C LEU A 72 -56.04 -2.96 -5.81
N LYS A 73 -54.95 -3.54 -6.32
CA LYS A 73 -54.49 -4.91 -6.07
C LYS A 73 -53.11 -4.87 -5.38
N LYS A 74 -53.09 -5.13 -4.07
CA LYS A 74 -51.87 -5.14 -3.20
C LYS A 74 -50.67 -5.98 -3.71
N LEU A 75 -50.89 -6.86 -4.69
CA LEU A 75 -49.89 -7.79 -5.24
C LEU A 75 -49.26 -7.32 -6.56
N ASP A 76 -49.78 -6.26 -7.18
CA ASP A 76 -49.22 -5.72 -8.42
C ASP A 76 -48.09 -4.72 -8.10
N ARG A 77 -46.86 -5.25 -8.08
CA ARG A 77 -45.60 -4.56 -7.69
C ARG A 77 -44.53 -4.57 -8.80
N PHE A 78 -44.93 -4.88 -10.03
CA PHE A 78 -43.98 -5.02 -11.15
C PHE A 78 -43.34 -3.71 -11.58
N ASP A 79 -44.01 -2.60 -11.28
CA ASP A 79 -43.53 -1.25 -11.61
C ASP A 79 -42.86 -0.57 -10.39
N ASP A 80 -42.57 -1.29 -9.30
CA ASP A 80 -41.94 -0.71 -8.11
C ASP A 80 -40.47 -0.37 -8.38
N TYR A 81 -40.01 0.80 -7.91
CA TYR A 81 -38.59 1.21 -8.01
C TYR A 81 -38.19 2.14 -6.86
N PHE A 82 -36.89 2.26 -6.61
CA PHE A 82 -36.33 3.30 -5.75
C PHE A 82 -35.82 4.46 -6.61
N VAL A 83 -35.92 5.68 -6.10
CA VAL A 83 -35.48 6.88 -6.81
C VAL A 83 -34.39 7.56 -6.01
N LEU A 84 -33.30 7.88 -6.69
CA LEU A 84 -32.25 8.72 -6.16
C LEU A 84 -31.99 9.87 -7.12
N GLY A 85 -32.15 11.10 -6.63
CA GLY A 85 -31.82 12.31 -7.38
C GLY A 85 -32.93 13.36 -7.38
N PRO A 86 -32.73 14.50 -8.06
CA PRO A 86 -31.58 14.81 -8.93
C PRO A 86 -30.24 14.75 -8.19
N ILE A 87 -29.27 14.02 -8.75
CA ILE A 87 -27.98 13.78 -8.10
C ILE A 87 -27.12 15.05 -8.18
N GLN A 88 -26.66 15.54 -7.03
CA GLN A 88 -25.92 16.80 -6.92
C GLN A 88 -24.45 16.62 -6.53
N VAL A 89 -24.10 15.53 -5.84
CA VAL A 89 -22.75 15.34 -5.32
C VAL A 89 -21.99 14.33 -6.19
N SER A 90 -20.84 14.73 -6.73
CA SER A 90 -19.94 13.84 -7.47
C SER A 90 -19.14 12.94 -6.53
N GLY A 91 -18.82 11.73 -6.97
CA GLY A 91 -18.09 10.75 -6.16
C GLY A 91 -18.53 9.31 -6.41
N ALA A 92 -17.98 8.39 -5.64
CA ALA A 92 -18.33 6.97 -5.69
C ALA A 92 -19.17 6.60 -4.46
N PHE A 93 -20.39 6.13 -4.71
CA PHE A 93 -21.37 5.83 -3.67
C PHE A 93 -21.76 4.36 -3.69
N HIS A 94 -21.82 3.77 -2.50
CA HIS A 94 -22.22 2.40 -2.30
C HIS A 94 -23.74 2.32 -2.13
N PHE A 95 -24.33 1.26 -2.64
CA PHE A 95 -25.71 0.88 -2.34
C PHE A 95 -25.78 -0.60 -1.97
N ALA A 96 -26.78 -0.93 -1.17
CA ALA A 96 -27.13 -2.29 -0.83
C ALA A 96 -28.64 -2.41 -0.64
N PHE A 97 -29.19 -3.61 -0.82
CA PHE A 97 -30.59 -3.87 -0.52
C PHE A 97 -30.76 -5.23 0.15
N THR A 98 -31.85 -5.39 0.91
CA THR A 98 -32.22 -6.62 1.61
C THR A 98 -33.66 -7.01 1.28
N THR A 99 -33.99 -8.29 1.38
CA THR A 99 -35.31 -8.85 1.02
C THR A 99 -36.01 -9.57 2.16
N ASP A 100 -35.34 -9.75 3.30
CA ASP A 100 -35.82 -10.41 4.51
C ASP A 100 -36.32 -9.42 5.58
N GLY A 101 -36.37 -8.12 5.25
CA GLY A 101 -36.75 -7.05 6.15
C GLY A 101 -35.62 -6.56 7.06
N SER A 102 -34.41 -7.11 6.98
CA SER A 102 -33.25 -6.62 7.75
C SER A 102 -32.83 -5.20 7.34
N THR A 103 -32.33 -4.42 8.30
CA THR A 103 -31.67 -3.13 8.01
C THR A 103 -30.23 -3.42 7.64
N PHE A 104 -29.73 -2.85 6.53
CA PHE A 104 -28.33 -3.03 6.14
C PHE A 104 -27.38 -2.38 7.16
N THR A 105 -26.31 -3.10 7.51
CA THR A 105 -25.15 -2.57 8.24
C THR A 105 -23.87 -2.87 7.44
N GLN A 106 -22.82 -2.09 7.66
CA GLN A 106 -21.56 -2.27 6.91
C GLN A 106 -20.93 -3.66 7.12
N GLU A 107 -21.09 -4.23 8.31
CA GLU A 107 -20.66 -5.60 8.65
C GLU A 107 -21.34 -6.67 7.78
N MET A 108 -22.55 -6.40 7.27
CA MET A 108 -23.25 -7.32 6.38
C MET A 108 -22.65 -7.36 4.98
N SER A 109 -21.89 -6.34 4.57
CA SER A 109 -21.37 -6.20 3.21
C SER A 109 -20.54 -7.42 2.78
N ASP A 110 -19.74 -7.96 3.69
CA ASP A 110 -18.84 -9.09 3.40
C ASP A 110 -19.44 -10.44 3.82
N SER A 111 -20.66 -10.42 4.35
CA SER A 111 -21.34 -11.64 4.79
C SER A 111 -21.83 -12.47 3.59
N LYS A 112 -21.59 -13.79 3.63
CA LYS A 112 -22.22 -14.74 2.69
C LYS A 112 -23.75 -14.65 2.74
N LYS A 113 -24.31 -14.20 3.87
CA LYS A 113 -25.75 -14.00 4.07
C LYS A 113 -26.30 -12.99 3.06
N LEU A 114 -25.63 -11.85 2.85
CA LEU A 114 -26.12 -10.79 1.95
C LEU A 114 -26.32 -11.28 0.51
N LYS A 115 -25.48 -12.21 0.03
CA LYS A 115 -25.65 -12.82 -1.31
C LYS A 115 -26.93 -13.63 -1.46
N VAL A 116 -27.51 -14.12 -0.37
CA VAL A 116 -28.75 -14.92 -0.38
C VAL A 116 -29.98 -14.03 -0.20
N ILE A 117 -29.87 -13.02 0.65
CA ILE A 117 -31.01 -12.20 1.08
C ILE A 117 -31.04 -10.80 0.44
N GLY A 118 -30.10 -10.45 -0.42
CA GLY A 118 -29.94 -9.08 -0.91
C GLY A 118 -28.94 -8.95 -2.04
N GLY A 119 -28.38 -7.76 -2.19
CA GLY A 119 -27.36 -7.45 -3.18
C GLY A 119 -26.69 -6.10 -2.91
N LYS A 120 -25.56 -5.84 -3.57
CA LYS A 120 -24.76 -4.63 -3.38
C LYS A 120 -24.01 -4.18 -4.63
N GLY A 121 -23.56 -2.93 -4.62
CA GLY A 121 -22.79 -2.34 -5.72
C GLY A 121 -22.38 -0.90 -5.48
N TYR A 122 -21.67 -0.34 -6.46
CA TYR A 122 -21.33 1.07 -6.50
C TYR A 122 -21.95 1.74 -7.73
N PHE A 123 -22.26 3.02 -7.58
CA PHE A 123 -22.44 3.93 -8.70
C PHE A 123 -21.52 5.13 -8.53
N VAL A 124 -21.03 5.64 -9.66
CA VAL A 124 -20.11 6.77 -9.72
C VAL A 124 -20.83 7.94 -10.37
N VAL A 125 -20.90 9.03 -9.64
CA VAL A 125 -21.43 10.30 -10.13
C VAL A 125 -20.27 11.10 -10.68
N GLU A 126 -20.29 11.36 -11.98
CA GLU A 126 -19.22 12.08 -12.68
C GLU A 126 -19.07 13.52 -12.15
N SER A 127 -17.84 14.02 -12.18
CA SER A 127 -17.55 15.43 -11.88
C SER A 127 -17.91 16.30 -13.08
N ARG A 128 -18.23 17.57 -12.83
CA ARG A 128 -18.34 18.59 -13.88
C ARG A 128 -17.04 19.35 -13.94
N PHE A 129 -16.48 19.46 -15.14
CA PHE A 129 -15.35 20.36 -15.39
C PHE A 129 -15.92 21.68 -15.87
N ALA A 130 -15.58 22.76 -15.18
CA ALA A 130 -16.04 24.10 -15.47
C ALA A 130 -14.98 25.12 -15.08
N VAL A 131 -14.96 26.26 -15.76
CA VAL A 131 -14.09 27.41 -15.45
C VAL A 131 -14.89 28.41 -14.61
N GLY A 132 -14.64 28.49 -13.29
CA GLY A 132 -15.45 29.26 -12.32
C GLY A 132 -16.47 28.41 -11.55
N ASP A 133 -17.42 29.06 -10.84
CA ASP A 133 -18.41 28.36 -10.01
C ASP A 133 -19.37 27.50 -10.87
N PRO A 134 -19.42 26.16 -10.66
CA PRO A 134 -20.27 25.26 -11.44
C PRO A 134 -21.75 25.62 -11.44
N GLU A 135 -22.23 26.39 -10.46
CA GLU A 135 -23.64 26.78 -10.33
C GLU A 135 -24.01 28.05 -11.12
N ASP A 136 -23.05 28.81 -11.66
CA ASP A 136 -23.30 30.16 -12.23
C ASP A 136 -22.66 30.41 -13.62
N LEU A 137 -22.57 29.38 -14.49
CA LEU A 137 -21.83 29.45 -15.75
C LEU A 137 -22.60 29.12 -17.04
N ASP A 138 -22.21 29.82 -18.11
CA ASP A 138 -22.60 29.57 -19.50
C ASP A 138 -22.18 28.15 -19.92
N ARG A 139 -23.05 27.45 -20.67
CA ARG A 139 -22.87 26.05 -21.10
C ARG A 139 -21.61 25.78 -21.93
N PHE A 140 -20.98 26.84 -22.46
CA PHE A 140 -19.73 26.76 -23.22
C PHE A 140 -18.48 26.79 -22.33
N ALA A 141 -18.64 27.07 -21.03
CA ALA A 141 -17.57 27.02 -20.03
C ALA A 141 -17.55 25.70 -19.26
N GLN A 142 -18.26 24.66 -19.74
CA GLN A 142 -18.33 23.34 -19.12
C GLN A 142 -18.00 22.24 -20.13
N TRP A 143 -17.36 21.17 -19.66
CA TRP A 143 -17.14 19.97 -20.45
C TRP A 143 -17.30 18.70 -19.61
N ASP A 144 -17.69 17.63 -20.30
CA ASP A 144 -17.65 16.26 -19.75
C ASP A 144 -16.22 15.72 -19.81
N LEU A 145 -15.97 14.57 -19.18
CA LEU A 145 -14.66 13.91 -19.18
C LEU A 145 -14.12 13.66 -20.61
N GLU A 146 -14.99 13.42 -21.58
CA GLU A 146 -14.62 13.21 -23.00
C GLU A 146 -14.03 14.47 -23.65
N GLY A 147 -14.24 15.65 -23.07
CA GLY A 147 -13.67 16.92 -23.54
C GLY A 147 -12.30 17.24 -22.95
N VAL A 148 -11.75 16.41 -22.06
CA VAL A 148 -10.46 16.70 -21.40
C VAL A 148 -9.28 16.47 -22.36
N MET A 149 -8.47 17.50 -22.52
CA MET A 149 -7.23 17.54 -23.28
C MET A 149 -6.10 17.93 -22.32
N LEU A 150 -5.30 16.94 -21.91
CA LEU A 150 -4.32 17.08 -20.83
C LEU A 150 -2.89 17.22 -21.35
N GLN A 151 -2.17 18.24 -20.86
CA GLN A 151 -0.74 18.42 -21.06
C GLN A 151 0.02 18.19 -19.75
N THR A 152 0.96 17.25 -19.75
CA THR A 152 1.83 17.00 -18.60
C THR A 152 3.08 17.86 -18.67
N TYR A 153 3.36 18.58 -17.59
CA TYR A 153 4.57 19.35 -17.37
C TYR A 153 5.37 18.76 -16.23
N VAL A 154 6.68 18.66 -16.43
CA VAL A 154 7.60 18.38 -15.33
C VAL A 154 8.07 19.71 -14.74
N ALA A 155 7.48 20.17 -13.64
CA ALA A 155 7.76 21.40 -12.89
C ALA A 155 9.25 21.73 -12.74
N LYS A 156 10.12 20.75 -12.45
CA LYS A 156 11.58 21.01 -12.37
C LYS A 156 12.21 21.47 -13.69
N ASN A 157 11.60 21.14 -14.82
CA ASN A 157 12.04 21.52 -16.16
C ASN A 157 11.38 22.83 -16.61
N LEU A 158 10.50 23.44 -15.79
CA LEU A 158 9.94 24.76 -16.02
C LEU A 158 10.87 25.90 -15.58
N GLY A 159 12.02 25.58 -14.98
CA GLY A 159 12.95 26.60 -14.50
C GLY A 159 12.41 27.36 -13.29
N PRO A 160 12.90 28.59 -13.01
CA PRO A 160 12.40 29.39 -11.90
C PRO A 160 10.93 29.78 -12.14
N PHE A 161 10.18 29.95 -11.05
CA PHE A 161 8.74 30.22 -11.07
C PHE A 161 8.36 31.44 -11.92
N SER A 162 9.22 32.45 -11.99
CA SER A 162 9.03 33.63 -12.84
C SER A 162 8.90 33.32 -14.33
N GLU A 163 9.40 32.18 -14.79
CA GLU A 163 9.31 31.73 -16.18
C GLU A 163 8.16 30.74 -16.42
N TRP A 164 7.50 30.25 -15.38
CA TRP A 164 6.49 29.21 -15.50
C TRP A 164 5.33 29.67 -16.38
N ARG A 165 4.82 30.87 -16.13
CA ARG A 165 3.70 31.45 -16.89
C ARG A 165 3.92 31.39 -18.40
N ASP A 166 5.08 31.81 -18.89
CA ASP A 166 5.38 31.83 -20.32
C ASP A 166 5.57 30.42 -20.90
N ARG A 167 6.07 29.49 -20.09
CA ARG A 167 6.24 28.08 -20.50
C ARG A 167 4.91 27.32 -20.53
N LEU A 168 4.03 27.57 -19.54
CA LEU A 168 2.71 26.95 -19.45
C LEU A 168 1.74 27.50 -20.50
N ARG A 169 1.90 28.77 -20.90
CA ARG A 169 1.13 29.40 -22.01
C ARG A 169 1.10 28.55 -23.27
N VAL A 170 2.14 27.75 -23.53
CA VAL A 170 2.18 26.85 -24.70
C VAL A 170 0.97 25.90 -24.72
N ALA A 171 0.51 25.40 -23.57
CA ALA A 171 -0.65 24.51 -23.54
C ALA A 171 -1.94 25.27 -23.94
N TYR A 172 -2.09 26.48 -23.43
CA TYR A 172 -3.19 27.37 -23.80
C TYR A 172 -3.20 27.66 -25.31
N GLU A 173 -2.07 28.06 -25.88
CA GLU A 173 -1.96 28.36 -27.31
C GLU A 173 -2.18 27.13 -28.20
N CYS A 174 -1.93 25.93 -27.67
CA CYS A 174 -2.17 24.66 -28.35
C CYS A 174 -3.58 24.08 -28.11
N GLY A 175 -4.43 24.75 -27.33
CA GLY A 175 -5.82 24.35 -27.09
C GLY A 175 -6.02 23.22 -26.07
N TYR A 176 -5.07 23.00 -25.16
CA TYR A 176 -5.26 22.13 -24.00
C TYR A 176 -6.15 22.83 -22.95
N ASN A 177 -6.90 22.04 -22.18
CA ASN A 177 -7.81 22.55 -21.13
C ASN A 177 -7.55 21.94 -19.75
N MET A 178 -6.50 21.12 -19.63
CA MET A 178 -6.02 20.59 -18.36
C MET A 178 -4.50 20.45 -18.35
N GLU A 179 -3.86 20.77 -17.22
CA GLU A 179 -2.43 20.57 -17.03
C GLU A 179 -2.10 19.72 -15.79
N LEU A 180 -1.04 18.90 -15.90
CA LEU A 180 -0.51 18.07 -14.81
C LEU A 180 0.94 18.44 -14.49
N GLY A 181 1.27 18.75 -13.24
CA GLY A 181 2.65 18.98 -12.79
C GLY A 181 3.35 17.72 -12.26
N ILE A 182 4.64 17.53 -12.60
CA ILE A 182 5.55 16.45 -12.13
C ILE A 182 6.90 17.06 -11.67
N SER A 183 7.56 16.64 -10.59
CA SER A 183 8.96 17.07 -10.28
C SER A 183 9.93 15.88 -10.20
N ASN A 184 11.25 16.07 -10.00
CA ASN A 184 12.22 14.95 -9.88
C ASN A 184 13.22 15.16 -8.73
N SER A 185 13.36 14.28 -7.74
CA SER A 185 12.57 13.09 -7.38
C SER A 185 11.18 13.47 -6.86
N GLY A 186 10.29 13.98 -7.72
CA GLY A 186 9.06 14.65 -7.28
C GLY A 186 8.04 13.74 -6.63
N TYR A 187 8.33 12.44 -6.63
CA TYR A 187 7.57 11.46 -5.88
C TYR A 187 8.21 11.13 -4.53
N SER A 188 9.51 11.38 -4.37
CA SER A 188 10.22 11.35 -3.08
C SER A 188 10.17 12.74 -2.43
N LEU A 189 9.06 13.01 -1.75
CA LEU A 189 8.76 14.32 -1.16
C LEU A 189 9.38 14.45 0.23
N LYS A 190 10.25 15.46 0.42
CA LYS A 190 10.87 15.81 1.71
C LYS A 190 9.88 16.44 2.70
N ASP A 191 9.01 17.29 2.17
CA ASP A 191 7.95 17.95 2.93
C ASP A 191 6.77 18.20 1.98
N GLN A 192 5.67 17.53 2.26
CA GLN A 192 4.45 17.57 1.46
C GLN A 192 3.66 18.87 1.65
N LEU A 193 3.99 19.65 2.70
CA LEU A 193 3.25 20.86 3.08
C LEU A 193 3.88 22.13 2.54
N THR A 194 5.04 22.06 1.88
CA THR A 194 5.77 23.24 1.40
C THR A 194 6.09 23.16 -0.09
N VAL A 195 6.13 24.33 -0.74
CA VAL A 195 6.56 24.46 -2.13
C VAL A 195 8.08 24.33 -2.20
N SER A 196 8.58 23.63 -3.23
CA SER A 196 10.02 23.46 -3.40
C SER A 196 10.75 24.80 -3.53
N SER A 197 11.74 25.01 -2.65
CA SER A 197 12.62 26.18 -2.72
C SER A 197 13.41 26.31 -4.02
N THR A 198 13.55 25.22 -4.79
CA THR A 198 14.24 25.21 -6.10
C THR A 198 13.50 26.00 -7.17
N PHE A 199 12.21 26.28 -6.98
CA PHE A 199 11.44 27.10 -7.91
C PHE A 199 11.68 28.59 -7.70
N SER A 200 12.26 28.99 -6.57
CA SER A 200 12.65 30.38 -6.34
C SER A 200 13.97 30.69 -7.03
N ASP A 201 14.11 31.89 -7.58
CA ASP A 201 15.42 32.40 -8.00
C ASP A 201 16.37 32.38 -6.77
N PRO A 202 17.60 31.84 -6.91
CA PRO A 202 18.60 31.85 -5.83
C PRO A 202 18.84 33.23 -5.22
N LEU A 203 18.72 34.30 -6.02
CA LEU A 203 18.95 35.68 -5.62
C LEU A 203 17.69 36.39 -5.09
N ALA A 204 16.51 35.76 -5.20
CA ALA A 204 15.27 36.35 -4.72
C ALA A 204 15.18 36.31 -3.18
N ILE A 205 14.82 37.47 -2.61
CA ILE A 205 14.58 37.64 -1.17
C ILE A 205 13.30 36.91 -0.73
N LYS A 206 12.22 37.02 -1.53
CA LYS A 206 10.97 36.28 -1.31
C LYS A 206 11.10 34.91 -1.97
N LYS A 207 10.88 33.84 -1.19
CA LYS A 207 10.73 32.48 -1.73
C LYS A 207 9.29 32.27 -2.21
N VAL A 208 9.16 31.49 -3.28
CA VAL A 208 7.89 31.07 -3.85
C VAL A 208 7.17 30.19 -2.86
N GLY A 209 5.91 30.52 -2.55
CA GLY A 209 5.03 29.78 -1.66
C GLY A 209 3.74 29.35 -2.33
N TRP A 210 2.83 28.76 -1.55
CA TRP A 210 1.53 28.30 -2.04
C TRP A 210 0.66 29.44 -2.58
N GLU A 211 0.77 30.64 -1.99
CA GLU A 211 0.05 31.82 -2.47
C GLU A 211 0.43 32.18 -3.92
N ASP A 212 1.72 32.12 -4.26
CA ASP A 212 2.19 32.43 -5.61
C ASP A 212 1.72 31.35 -6.61
N VAL A 213 1.73 30.07 -6.20
CA VAL A 213 1.21 28.96 -7.01
C VAL A 213 -0.30 29.06 -7.19
N GLU A 214 -1.04 29.41 -6.15
CA GLU A 214 -2.49 29.62 -6.18
C GLU A 214 -2.85 30.75 -7.14
N GLU A 215 -2.11 31.86 -7.12
CA GLU A 215 -2.30 32.98 -8.05
C GLU A 215 -2.13 32.52 -9.50
N LEU A 216 -1.06 31.78 -9.82
CA LEU A 216 -0.83 31.26 -11.18
C LEU A 216 -1.92 30.27 -11.61
N VAL A 217 -2.33 29.35 -10.73
CA VAL A 217 -3.41 28.39 -11.02
C VAL A 217 -4.73 29.10 -11.27
N LYS A 218 -5.05 30.14 -10.48
CA LYS A 218 -6.23 30.98 -10.70
C LYS A 218 -6.14 31.78 -12.00
N GLU A 219 -4.96 32.29 -12.36
CA GLU A 219 -4.74 32.95 -13.65
C GLU A 219 -5.01 31.97 -14.80
N MET A 220 -4.44 30.76 -14.75
CA MET A 220 -4.67 29.73 -15.76
C MET A 220 -6.14 29.33 -15.87
N GLU A 221 -6.83 29.19 -14.74
CA GLU A 221 -8.26 28.90 -14.73
C GLU A 221 -9.05 30.05 -15.36
N THR A 222 -8.88 31.27 -14.87
CA THR A 222 -9.76 32.40 -15.22
C THR A 222 -9.40 33.07 -16.55
N GLU A 223 -8.12 33.20 -16.89
CA GLU A 223 -7.68 33.84 -18.13
C GLU A 223 -7.54 32.86 -19.29
N TRP A 224 -7.12 31.61 -19.02
CA TRP A 224 -6.81 30.64 -20.07
C TRP A 224 -7.85 29.51 -20.18
N SER A 225 -8.81 29.43 -19.25
CA SER A 225 -9.79 28.34 -19.20
C SER A 225 -9.14 26.96 -19.07
N ILE A 226 -8.01 26.89 -18.36
CA ILE A 226 -7.25 25.67 -18.11
C ILE A 226 -7.40 25.25 -16.65
N LEU A 227 -7.84 24.01 -16.44
CA LEU A 227 -7.86 23.40 -15.11
C LEU A 227 -6.51 22.78 -14.76
N SER A 228 -6.18 22.72 -13.48
CA SER A 228 -4.92 22.16 -13.00
C SER A 228 -5.15 20.91 -12.16
N MET A 229 -4.29 19.91 -12.30
CA MET A 229 -4.20 18.76 -11.41
C MET A 229 -2.75 18.48 -11.01
N CYS A 230 -2.57 17.80 -9.89
CA CYS A 230 -1.26 17.37 -9.40
C CYS A 230 -1.28 15.89 -9.04
N ASP A 231 -0.12 15.26 -9.11
CA ASP A 231 0.06 13.93 -8.57
C ASP A 231 0.06 13.94 -7.04
N LEU A 232 -0.60 12.95 -6.44
CA LEU A 232 -0.60 12.71 -5.00
C LEU A 232 0.21 11.46 -4.68
N VAL A 233 1.20 11.61 -3.80
CA VAL A 233 2.04 10.49 -3.35
C VAL A 233 1.63 10.08 -1.94
N LEU A 234 0.97 8.93 -1.84
CA LEU A 234 0.47 8.39 -0.58
C LEU A 234 1.40 7.32 0.02
N ASN A 235 2.17 6.64 -0.83
CA ASN A 235 2.85 5.39 -0.44
C ASN A 235 4.25 5.60 0.19
N HIS A 236 4.86 6.77 -0.01
CA HIS A 236 6.24 7.03 0.41
C HIS A 236 6.54 8.52 0.61
N THR A 237 7.65 8.79 1.29
CA THR A 237 8.26 10.11 1.50
C THR A 237 9.78 10.00 1.36
N ALA A 238 10.49 11.12 1.22
CA ALA A 238 11.94 11.09 1.10
C ALA A 238 12.63 10.60 2.37
N ILE A 239 13.74 9.89 2.21
CA ILE A 239 14.56 9.39 3.33
C ILE A 239 15.10 10.52 4.23
N ASN A 240 15.17 11.75 3.72
CA ASN A 240 15.67 12.92 4.42
C ASN A 240 14.57 13.87 4.92
N SER A 241 13.32 13.40 4.97
CA SER A 241 12.18 14.11 5.57
C SER A 241 12.41 14.28 7.07
N PRO A 242 12.53 15.51 7.60
CA PRO A 242 12.84 15.74 9.01
C PRO A 242 11.80 15.14 9.97
N TRP A 243 10.53 15.17 9.56
CA TRP A 243 9.41 14.67 10.36
C TRP A 243 9.46 13.15 10.58
N LEU A 244 10.19 12.37 9.76
CA LEU A 244 10.39 10.94 10.01
C LEU A 244 11.16 10.68 11.32
N HIS A 245 12.03 11.60 11.75
CA HIS A 245 12.71 11.48 13.04
C HIS A 245 11.77 11.78 14.23
N GLU A 246 10.79 12.65 14.02
CA GLU A 246 9.78 13.01 15.02
C GLU A 246 8.68 11.95 15.11
N HIS A 247 8.32 11.36 13.97
CA HIS A 247 7.26 10.38 13.79
C HIS A 247 7.75 9.10 13.09
N PRO A 248 8.68 8.34 13.70
CA PRO A 248 9.23 7.13 13.10
C PRO A 248 8.18 6.03 12.90
N GLU A 249 7.08 6.06 13.64
CA GLU A 249 5.96 5.12 13.53
C GLU A 249 5.25 5.15 12.18
N CYS A 250 5.38 6.23 11.42
CA CYS A 250 4.77 6.39 10.10
C CYS A 250 5.44 5.55 9.00
N GLY A 251 6.68 5.09 9.23
CA GLY A 251 7.36 4.17 8.34
C GLY A 251 7.21 2.71 8.80
N TYR A 252 7.42 1.77 7.88
CA TYR A 252 7.70 0.38 8.28
C TYR A 252 9.10 0.32 8.91
N ASN A 253 9.17 0.27 10.24
CA ASN A 253 10.43 0.28 10.98
C ASN A 253 10.64 -1.01 11.79
N LEU A 254 11.84 -1.23 12.32
CA LEU A 254 12.15 -2.49 13.01
C LEU A 254 11.44 -2.65 14.38
N GLU A 255 10.89 -1.57 14.95
CA GLU A 255 10.11 -1.62 16.19
C GLU A 255 8.64 -2.01 15.92
N ASN A 256 8.00 -1.37 14.93
CA ASN A 256 6.59 -1.62 14.59
C ASN A 256 6.39 -2.78 13.61
N SER A 257 7.46 -3.19 12.90
CA SER A 257 7.49 -4.24 11.88
C SER A 257 8.68 -5.19 12.12
N PRO A 258 8.71 -5.87 13.29
CA PRO A 258 9.87 -6.66 13.74
C PRO A 258 10.18 -7.88 12.85
N HIS A 259 9.25 -8.32 12.00
CA HIS A 259 9.49 -9.34 10.96
C HIS A 259 10.49 -8.88 9.90
N LEU A 260 10.80 -7.57 9.80
CA LEU A 260 11.79 -7.03 8.89
C LEU A 260 13.23 -7.11 9.43
N VAL A 261 13.44 -7.47 10.70
CA VAL A 261 14.78 -7.58 11.30
C VAL A 261 15.71 -8.53 10.52
N PRO A 262 15.28 -9.75 10.13
CA PRO A 262 16.11 -10.63 9.30
C PRO A 262 16.48 -10.01 7.94
N ALA A 263 15.53 -9.30 7.31
CA ALA A 263 15.79 -8.61 6.07
C ALA A 263 16.81 -7.48 6.25
N PHE A 264 16.74 -6.71 7.34
CA PHE A 264 17.74 -5.70 7.66
C PHE A 264 19.15 -6.29 7.83
N LEU A 265 19.28 -7.45 8.50
CA LEU A 265 20.58 -8.13 8.64
C LEU A 265 21.17 -8.55 7.29
N VAL A 266 20.33 -9.00 6.35
CA VAL A 266 20.73 -9.24 4.95
C VAL A 266 21.23 -7.94 4.30
N ASP A 267 20.58 -6.81 4.56
CA ASP A 267 20.91 -5.50 3.94
C ASP A 267 22.32 -5.08 4.37
N GLN A 268 22.60 -5.22 5.65
CA GLN A 268 23.89 -4.90 6.24
C GLN A 268 24.98 -5.85 5.75
N ALA A 269 24.69 -7.14 5.55
CA ALA A 269 25.64 -8.07 4.96
C ALA A 269 25.99 -7.70 3.51
N ILE A 270 25.01 -7.27 2.72
CA ILE A 270 25.21 -6.80 1.35
C ILE A 270 26.01 -5.48 1.33
N TRP A 271 25.68 -4.55 2.23
CA TRP A 271 26.41 -3.29 2.36
C TRP A 271 27.88 -3.51 2.73
N ARG A 272 28.16 -4.35 3.74
CA ARG A 272 29.54 -4.75 4.05
C ARG A 272 30.25 -5.40 2.87
N THR A 273 29.55 -6.24 2.10
CA THR A 273 30.10 -6.85 0.88
C THR A 273 30.44 -5.78 -0.17
N THR A 274 29.59 -4.76 -0.32
CA THR A 274 29.85 -3.60 -1.19
C THR A 274 31.13 -2.88 -0.77
N LEU A 275 31.29 -2.57 0.52
CA LEU A 275 32.48 -1.90 1.05
C LEU A 275 33.75 -2.74 0.82
N PHE A 276 33.72 -4.05 1.12
CA PHE A 276 34.87 -4.93 0.89
C PHE A 276 35.20 -5.10 -0.60
N CYS A 277 34.19 -5.10 -1.47
CA CYS A 277 34.38 -5.11 -2.91
C CYS A 277 35.07 -3.83 -3.37
N ALA A 278 34.56 -2.65 -2.97
CA ALA A 278 35.13 -1.34 -3.32
C ALA A 278 36.58 -1.17 -2.85
N GLU A 279 36.91 -1.69 -1.66
CA GLU A 279 38.27 -1.68 -1.09
C GLU A 279 39.21 -2.73 -1.73
N GLY A 280 38.72 -3.56 -2.65
CA GLY A 280 39.50 -4.63 -3.29
C GLY A 280 39.79 -5.84 -2.41
N LYS A 281 39.16 -5.95 -1.23
CA LYS A 281 39.37 -7.06 -0.28
C LYS A 281 38.84 -8.40 -0.81
N LEU A 282 37.90 -8.37 -1.75
CA LEU A 282 37.27 -9.57 -2.33
C LEU A 282 37.90 -10.04 -3.66
N VAL A 283 39.00 -9.43 -4.11
CA VAL A 283 39.69 -9.83 -5.35
C VAL A 283 40.12 -11.30 -5.32
N ASN A 284 40.64 -11.78 -4.18
CA ASN A 284 41.03 -13.18 -3.99
C ASN A 284 39.84 -14.15 -3.98
N LYS A 285 38.62 -13.63 -3.91
CA LYS A 285 37.36 -14.37 -4.05
C LYS A 285 36.74 -14.21 -5.44
N HIS A 286 37.50 -13.65 -6.39
CA HIS A 286 37.05 -13.33 -7.75
C HIS A 286 35.94 -12.28 -7.83
N ILE A 287 35.88 -11.35 -6.85
CA ILE A 287 34.92 -10.24 -6.84
C ILE A 287 35.72 -8.92 -6.77
N PRO A 288 36.25 -8.44 -7.92
CA PRO A 288 36.95 -7.16 -7.99
C PRO A 288 35.98 -5.96 -7.90
N PRO A 289 36.47 -4.75 -7.58
CA PRO A 289 35.67 -3.52 -7.67
C PRO A 289 35.11 -3.26 -9.08
N GLU A 290 35.78 -3.73 -10.13
CA GLU A 290 35.40 -3.57 -11.53
C GLU A 290 35.00 -4.92 -12.12
N PHE A 291 33.72 -5.11 -12.40
CA PHE A 291 33.18 -6.39 -12.89
C PHE A 291 33.47 -6.63 -14.38
N GLY A 292 33.76 -5.57 -15.15
CA GLY A 292 33.98 -5.66 -16.59
C GLY A 292 32.79 -6.28 -17.33
N THR A 293 33.06 -7.11 -18.33
CA THR A 293 32.02 -7.73 -19.19
C THR A 293 31.80 -9.22 -18.90
N GLY A 294 32.33 -9.75 -17.81
CA GLY A 294 32.34 -11.20 -17.53
C GLY A 294 31.33 -11.62 -16.46
N ASP A 295 30.43 -12.54 -16.81
CA ASP A 295 29.44 -13.13 -15.87
C ASP A 295 30.09 -13.89 -14.69
N THR A 296 31.36 -14.30 -14.83
CA THR A 296 32.08 -15.05 -13.79
C THR A 296 32.22 -14.31 -12.46
N HIS A 297 32.31 -12.97 -12.49
CA HIS A 297 32.38 -12.17 -11.26
C HIS A 297 31.02 -12.09 -10.55
N VAL A 298 29.93 -12.10 -11.31
CA VAL A 298 28.56 -12.14 -10.79
C VAL A 298 28.28 -13.48 -10.11
N ASP A 299 28.70 -14.59 -10.72
CA ASP A 299 28.56 -15.93 -10.13
C ASP A 299 29.39 -16.10 -8.85
N ALA A 300 30.59 -15.51 -8.82
CA ALA A 300 31.43 -15.45 -7.63
C ALA A 300 30.76 -14.64 -6.51
N LEU A 301 30.19 -13.47 -6.83
CA LEU A 301 29.43 -12.65 -5.90
C LEU A 301 28.24 -13.41 -5.31
N ARG A 302 27.44 -14.06 -6.17
CA ARG A 302 26.32 -14.91 -5.76
C ARG A 302 26.76 -15.97 -4.75
N SER A 303 27.80 -16.72 -5.09
CA SER A 303 28.31 -17.81 -4.23
C SER A 303 28.82 -17.28 -2.89
N TYR A 304 29.53 -16.16 -2.91
CA TYR A 304 30.00 -15.49 -1.70
C TYR A 304 28.85 -15.04 -0.80
N LEU A 305 27.82 -14.41 -1.37
CA LEU A 305 26.65 -13.95 -0.62
C LEU A 305 25.88 -15.10 0.02
N VAL A 306 25.71 -16.23 -0.68
CA VAL A 306 25.08 -17.43 -0.10
C VAL A 306 25.81 -17.87 1.17
N ASP A 307 27.14 -17.89 1.15
CA ASP A 307 27.92 -18.27 2.32
C ASP A 307 27.84 -17.21 3.43
N GLN A 308 27.87 -15.91 3.09
CA GLN A 308 27.67 -14.84 4.08
C GLN A 308 26.29 -14.92 4.75
N PHE A 309 25.23 -15.24 4.00
CA PHE A 309 23.88 -15.31 4.54
C PHE A 309 23.65 -16.52 5.44
N LYS A 310 24.31 -17.65 5.17
CA LYS A 310 24.26 -18.84 6.06
C LYS A 310 24.77 -18.52 7.46
N GLU A 311 25.87 -17.78 7.56
CA GLU A 311 26.48 -17.42 8.85
C GLU A 311 25.56 -16.55 9.72
N LEU A 312 24.58 -15.85 9.13
CA LEU A 312 23.63 -15.02 9.88
C LEU A 312 22.60 -15.83 10.69
N LYS A 313 22.42 -17.12 10.35
CA LYS A 313 21.44 -18.03 10.99
C LYS A 313 20.03 -17.42 11.08
N LEU A 314 19.55 -16.83 9.98
CA LEU A 314 18.30 -16.06 9.99
C LEU A 314 17.04 -16.90 10.30
N HIS A 315 17.11 -18.22 10.15
CA HIS A 315 16.00 -19.11 10.52
C HIS A 315 15.64 -19.00 12.00
N GLU A 316 16.60 -18.69 12.88
CA GLU A 316 16.35 -18.54 14.32
C GLU A 316 15.31 -17.44 14.61
N PHE A 317 15.20 -16.40 13.79
CA PHE A 317 14.18 -15.34 13.96
C PHE A 317 12.75 -15.80 13.63
N TYR A 318 12.61 -16.93 12.93
CA TYR A 318 11.32 -17.53 12.57
C TYR A 318 11.01 -18.76 13.42
N GLN A 319 11.91 -19.14 14.34
CA GLN A 319 11.77 -20.30 15.21
C GLN A 319 11.27 -19.90 16.60
N ALA A 320 10.67 -20.88 17.29
CA ALA A 320 10.26 -20.75 18.68
C ALA A 320 11.24 -21.46 19.62
N ASP A 321 11.52 -20.86 20.77
CA ASP A 321 12.13 -21.57 21.90
C ASP A 321 11.15 -22.64 22.41
N ILE A 322 11.48 -23.91 22.19
CA ILE A 322 10.59 -25.05 22.45
C ILE A 322 10.27 -25.15 23.94
N ASP A 323 11.30 -25.10 24.79
CA ASP A 323 11.14 -25.27 26.23
C ASP A 323 10.33 -24.12 26.82
N LEU A 324 10.67 -22.88 26.42
CA LEU A 324 9.97 -21.69 26.89
C LEU A 324 8.49 -21.70 26.48
N VAL A 325 8.18 -21.93 25.21
CA VAL A 325 6.79 -21.87 24.70
C VAL A 325 5.96 -23.03 25.26
N SER A 326 6.54 -24.23 25.38
CA SER A 326 5.86 -25.37 26.00
C SER A 326 5.51 -25.10 27.47
N GLU A 327 6.44 -24.53 28.25
CA GLU A 327 6.17 -24.18 29.65
C GLU A 327 5.16 -23.02 29.78
N GLU A 328 5.21 -22.02 28.91
CA GLU A 328 4.20 -20.96 28.85
C GLU A 328 2.80 -21.53 28.56
N PHE A 329 2.70 -22.47 27.63
CA PHE A 329 1.45 -23.15 27.29
C PHE A 329 0.92 -24.00 28.45
N LYS A 330 1.79 -24.80 29.08
CA LYS A 330 1.47 -25.59 30.27
C LYS A 330 0.90 -24.72 31.40
N ARG A 331 1.59 -23.63 31.71
CA ARG A 331 1.18 -22.68 32.74
C ARG A 331 -0.17 -22.07 32.40
N TRP A 332 -0.37 -21.67 31.15
CA TRP A 332 -1.62 -21.09 30.68
C TRP A 332 -2.81 -22.06 30.81
N LEU A 333 -2.63 -23.34 30.47
CA LEU A 333 -3.65 -24.39 30.66
C LEU A 333 -4.00 -24.61 32.13
N THR A 334 -3.04 -24.43 33.04
CA THR A 334 -3.21 -24.71 34.48
C THR A 334 -3.84 -23.55 35.23
N GLU A 335 -3.41 -22.31 34.95
CA GLU A 335 -3.75 -21.13 35.75
C GLU A 335 -4.97 -20.35 35.21
N GLY A 336 -5.36 -20.56 33.94
CA GLY A 336 -6.58 -20.02 33.33
C GLY A 336 -6.75 -18.49 33.32
N SER A 337 -5.79 -17.73 33.86
CA SER A 337 -5.93 -16.29 34.17
C SER A 337 -4.82 -15.41 33.58
N ASN A 338 -3.75 -15.98 33.05
CA ASN A 338 -2.69 -15.23 32.38
C ASN A 338 -3.03 -15.01 30.90
N THR A 339 -2.82 -13.78 30.41
CA THR A 339 -2.93 -13.49 28.97
C THR A 339 -1.83 -14.27 28.24
N PRO A 340 -2.17 -15.17 27.29
CA PRO A 340 -1.17 -15.91 26.53
C PRO A 340 -0.40 -14.97 25.60
N PRO A 341 0.80 -15.38 25.12
CA PRO A 341 1.60 -14.56 24.22
C PRO A 341 0.88 -14.15 22.93
N TYR A 342 -0.02 -15.02 22.43
CA TYR A 342 -0.83 -14.76 21.25
C TYR A 342 -2.12 -15.60 21.27
N MET A 343 -3.24 -14.96 20.91
CA MET A 343 -4.52 -15.59 20.57
C MET A 343 -5.04 -14.90 19.32
N GLY A 344 -5.18 -15.65 18.24
CA GLY A 344 -5.62 -15.15 16.95
C GLY A 344 -6.92 -15.82 16.50
N SER A 345 -7.18 -15.68 15.21
CA SER A 345 -8.23 -16.44 14.50
C SER A 345 -7.60 -17.29 13.40
N ASP A 346 -6.44 -17.88 13.70
CA ASP A 346 -5.69 -18.71 12.77
C ASP A 346 -6.48 -19.98 12.44
N THR A 347 -6.51 -20.36 11.16
CA THR A 347 -7.16 -21.61 10.70
C THR A 347 -6.22 -22.82 10.78
N SER A 348 -4.93 -22.58 10.99
CA SER A 348 -3.90 -23.63 11.10
C SER A 348 -2.79 -23.19 12.04
N LEU A 349 -2.22 -24.15 12.78
CA LEU A 349 -1.17 -23.85 13.75
C LEU A 349 0.16 -23.59 13.04
N THR A 350 0.61 -22.34 13.12
CA THR A 350 1.82 -21.84 12.46
C THR A 350 2.60 -20.91 13.40
N LEU A 351 3.90 -20.79 13.17
CA LEU A 351 4.76 -19.86 13.92
C LEU A 351 4.38 -18.40 13.59
N ARG A 352 4.41 -17.56 14.62
CA ARG A 352 4.02 -16.13 14.59
C ARG A 352 5.09 -15.28 15.23
N ILE A 353 5.49 -14.22 14.54
CA ILE A 353 6.47 -13.22 15.02
C ILE A 353 5.68 -12.09 15.68
N VAL A 354 5.26 -12.31 16.93
CA VAL A 354 4.35 -11.42 17.67
C VAL A 354 4.74 -11.29 19.14
N GLY A 355 4.21 -10.27 19.80
CA GLY A 355 4.45 -10.03 21.22
C GLY A 355 5.83 -9.48 21.53
N THR A 356 6.24 -9.58 22.79
CA THR A 356 7.47 -8.94 23.30
C THR A 356 8.77 -9.56 22.80
N ARG A 357 8.71 -10.76 22.22
CA ARG A 357 9.86 -11.48 21.63
C ARG A 357 9.94 -11.32 20.11
N ALA A 358 9.01 -10.60 19.49
CA ALA A 358 9.02 -10.39 18.05
C ALA A 358 10.33 -9.75 17.58
N GLY A 359 10.87 -10.23 16.45
CA GLY A 359 12.13 -9.74 15.89
C GLY A 359 13.39 -10.23 16.61
N ARG A 360 13.26 -11.12 17.60
CA ARG A 360 14.39 -11.77 18.29
C ARG A 360 14.55 -13.21 17.82
N ARG A 361 15.78 -13.72 17.91
CA ARG A 361 16.08 -15.15 17.72
C ARG A 361 15.28 -16.00 18.71
N MET A 362 14.75 -17.12 18.24
CA MET A 362 13.86 -18.04 18.95
C MET A 362 12.61 -17.37 19.54
N GLY A 363 12.23 -16.20 19.00
CA GLY A 363 11.18 -15.35 19.53
C GLY A 363 9.77 -15.67 19.05
N ALA A 364 9.62 -16.56 18.06
CA ALA A 364 8.31 -16.90 17.53
C ALA A 364 7.46 -17.66 18.56
N THR A 365 6.14 -17.58 18.40
CA THR A 365 5.15 -18.31 19.21
C THR A 365 4.04 -18.85 18.32
N VAL A 366 2.99 -19.43 18.90
CA VAL A 366 1.82 -19.96 18.19
C VAL A 366 0.53 -19.44 18.81
N ASP A 367 -0.60 -19.64 18.13
CA ASP A 367 -1.92 -19.39 18.70
C ASP A 367 -2.24 -20.40 19.80
N PHE A 368 -2.30 -19.93 21.05
CA PHE A 368 -2.56 -20.79 22.20
C PHE A 368 -4.00 -21.31 22.24
N ALA A 369 -4.97 -20.58 21.69
CA ALA A 369 -6.35 -21.04 21.63
C ALA A 369 -6.47 -22.24 20.68
N LEU A 370 -5.83 -22.15 19.50
CA LEU A 370 -5.78 -23.25 18.54
C LEU A 370 -4.92 -24.41 19.05
N ALA A 371 -3.78 -24.14 19.69
CA ALA A 371 -2.97 -25.18 20.31
C ALA A 371 -3.74 -25.96 21.39
N ARG A 372 -4.60 -25.29 22.18
CA ARG A 372 -5.49 -25.95 23.14
C ARG A 372 -6.55 -26.81 22.46
N GLU A 373 -7.12 -26.35 21.36
CA GLU A 373 -8.07 -27.15 20.59
C GLU A 373 -7.42 -28.44 20.07
N ILE A 374 -6.17 -28.37 19.63
CA ILE A 374 -5.45 -29.52 19.06
C ILE A 374 -4.91 -30.47 20.16
N PHE A 375 -4.29 -29.93 21.21
CA PHE A 375 -3.52 -30.70 22.20
C PHE A 375 -4.14 -30.73 23.60
N GLY A 376 -5.07 -29.84 23.90
CA GLY A 376 -5.62 -29.64 25.25
C GLY A 376 -6.60 -30.71 25.72
N HIS A 377 -6.79 -31.78 24.95
CA HIS A 377 -7.57 -32.96 25.38
C HIS A 377 -6.82 -33.82 26.41
N ASP A 378 -5.50 -33.68 26.50
CA ASP A 378 -4.65 -34.39 27.46
C ASP A 378 -4.37 -33.55 28.72
N THR A 379 -3.62 -34.11 29.67
CA THR A 379 -3.13 -33.35 30.84
C THR A 379 -2.22 -32.20 30.40
N PRO A 380 -2.11 -31.09 31.17
CA PRO A 380 -1.27 -29.96 30.79
C PRO A 380 0.19 -30.33 30.45
N ASP A 381 0.78 -31.29 31.17
CA ASP A 381 2.13 -31.80 30.88
C ASP A 381 2.22 -32.49 29.52
N VAL A 382 1.26 -33.36 29.19
CA VAL A 382 1.23 -34.10 27.92
C VAL A 382 0.92 -33.14 26.76
N ALA A 383 -0.02 -32.21 26.94
CA ALA A 383 -0.35 -31.20 25.95
C ALA A 383 0.87 -30.31 25.62
N ALA A 384 1.62 -29.88 26.63
CA ALA A 384 2.85 -29.09 26.44
C ALA A 384 3.98 -29.87 25.77
N HIS A 385 4.12 -31.16 26.09
CA HIS A 385 5.07 -32.04 25.41
C HIS A 385 4.72 -32.22 23.92
N ASN A 386 3.44 -32.49 23.62
CA ASN A 386 2.95 -32.65 22.25
C ASN A 386 3.11 -31.35 21.43
N LEU A 387 2.82 -30.19 22.03
CA LEU A 387 3.11 -28.90 21.43
C LEU A 387 4.62 -28.76 21.16
N GLY A 388 5.48 -29.14 22.09
CA GLY A 388 6.93 -29.09 21.93
C GLY A 388 7.45 -29.91 20.75
N LEU A 389 6.91 -31.13 20.56
CA LEU A 389 7.21 -31.96 19.38
C LEU A 389 6.78 -31.26 18.08
N ARG A 390 5.60 -30.64 18.08
CA ARG A 390 5.10 -29.89 16.92
C ARG A 390 5.94 -28.65 16.64
N LEU A 391 6.40 -27.93 17.67
CA LEU A 391 7.31 -26.79 17.54
C LEU A 391 8.65 -27.22 16.93
N ALA A 392 9.20 -28.38 17.33
CA ALA A 392 10.43 -28.91 16.74
C ALA A 392 10.29 -29.15 15.23
N ASP A 393 9.18 -29.73 14.78
CA ASP A 393 8.89 -29.91 13.36
C ASP A 393 8.74 -28.58 12.61
N MET A 394 8.04 -27.61 13.19
CA MET A 394 7.86 -26.29 12.59
C MET A 394 9.18 -25.51 12.53
N ASN A 395 10.04 -25.64 13.54
CA ASN A 395 11.36 -25.03 13.55
C ASN A 395 12.24 -25.59 12.43
N ARG A 396 12.22 -26.90 12.21
CA ARG A 396 12.93 -27.55 11.10
C ARG A 396 12.40 -27.06 9.74
N LEU A 397 11.08 -26.94 9.58
CA LEU A 397 10.49 -26.40 8.36
C LEU A 397 10.88 -24.93 8.11
N ALA A 398 10.95 -24.12 9.16
CA ALA A 398 11.40 -22.73 9.07
C ALA A 398 12.86 -22.63 8.61
N GLU A 399 13.73 -23.52 9.08
CA GLU A 399 15.11 -23.64 8.62
C GLU A 399 15.20 -24.03 7.14
N GLU A 400 14.49 -25.08 6.73
CA GLU A 400 14.42 -25.54 5.33
C GLU A 400 13.92 -24.42 4.39
N THR A 401 12.88 -23.69 4.82
CA THR A 401 12.30 -22.56 4.07
C THR A 401 13.28 -21.40 3.96
N MET A 402 14.02 -21.10 5.04
CA MET A 402 15.00 -20.02 5.06
C MET A 402 16.13 -20.26 4.07
N ILE A 403 16.58 -21.50 3.88
CA ILE A 403 17.61 -21.82 2.89
C ILE A 403 17.17 -21.35 1.50
N HIS A 404 15.92 -21.64 1.11
CA HIS A 404 15.39 -21.19 -0.17
C HIS A 404 15.33 -19.65 -0.26
N ASN A 405 14.82 -18.98 0.79
CA ASN A 405 14.75 -17.51 0.83
C ASN A 405 16.12 -16.84 0.66
N LEU A 406 17.16 -17.39 1.29
CA LEU A 406 18.53 -16.86 1.20
C LEU A 406 19.15 -17.08 -0.18
N LEU A 407 18.82 -18.19 -0.85
CA LEU A 407 19.24 -18.41 -2.25
C LEU A 407 18.60 -17.38 -3.18
N CYS A 408 17.29 -17.12 -3.04
CA CYS A 408 16.60 -16.07 -3.78
C CYS A 408 17.23 -14.68 -3.52
N ALA A 409 17.55 -14.36 -2.26
CA ALA A 409 18.22 -13.11 -1.91
C ALA A 409 19.57 -12.95 -2.65
N ALA A 410 20.39 -14.00 -2.67
CA ALA A 410 21.67 -13.97 -3.37
C ALA A 410 21.50 -13.84 -4.89
N ASP A 411 20.50 -14.54 -5.47
CA ASP A 411 20.16 -14.46 -6.89
C ASP A 411 19.74 -13.04 -7.29
N CYS A 412 18.84 -12.43 -6.51
CA CYS A 412 18.35 -11.08 -6.76
C CYS A 412 19.47 -10.03 -6.64
N VAL A 413 20.34 -10.14 -5.64
CA VAL A 413 21.48 -9.22 -5.48
C VAL A 413 22.47 -9.38 -6.64
N ALA A 414 22.79 -10.62 -7.03
CA ALA A 414 23.67 -10.89 -8.16
C ALA A 414 23.06 -10.37 -9.47
N GLY A 415 21.76 -10.57 -9.69
CA GLY A 415 21.02 -10.01 -10.83
C GLY A 415 21.03 -8.49 -10.86
N GLY A 416 20.82 -7.84 -9.70
CA GLY A 416 20.91 -6.39 -9.57
C GLY A 416 22.32 -5.86 -9.89
N ALA A 417 23.36 -6.48 -9.34
CA ALA A 417 24.75 -6.12 -9.63
C ALA A 417 25.09 -6.34 -11.12
N ARG A 418 24.63 -7.46 -11.72
CA ARG A 418 24.77 -7.72 -13.16
C ARG A 418 24.18 -6.60 -13.99
N TYR A 419 22.92 -6.21 -13.71
CA TYR A 419 22.27 -5.12 -14.42
C TYR A 419 23.03 -3.80 -14.26
N ARG A 420 23.48 -3.47 -13.05
CA ARG A 420 24.15 -2.18 -12.77
C ARG A 420 25.54 -2.05 -13.39
N PHE A 421 26.30 -3.13 -13.47
CA PHE A 421 27.74 -3.06 -13.80
C PHE A 421 28.15 -3.80 -15.08
N VAL A 422 27.35 -4.77 -15.55
CA VAL A 422 27.75 -5.69 -16.64
C VAL A 422 26.80 -5.63 -17.85
N ASP A 423 25.49 -5.59 -17.61
CA ASP A 423 24.49 -5.65 -18.69
C ASP A 423 24.54 -4.39 -19.59
N PRO A 424 24.67 -4.53 -20.93
CA PRO A 424 24.65 -3.41 -21.85
C PRO A 424 23.37 -2.56 -21.83
N ASN A 425 22.24 -3.12 -21.38
CA ASN A 425 20.97 -2.40 -21.22
C ASN A 425 20.86 -1.70 -19.86
N GLY A 426 21.82 -1.90 -18.97
CA GLY A 426 21.88 -1.27 -17.66
C GLY A 426 22.72 0.01 -17.65
N PRO A 427 22.85 0.64 -16.47
CA PRO A 427 23.54 1.92 -16.32
C PRO A 427 25.07 1.85 -16.45
N LEU A 428 25.67 0.66 -16.43
CA LEU A 428 27.12 0.43 -16.57
C LEU A 428 27.95 1.36 -15.65
N LEU A 429 27.67 1.31 -14.34
CA LEU A 429 28.22 2.25 -13.34
C LEU A 429 29.75 2.17 -13.12
N GLY A 430 30.45 1.26 -13.80
CA GLY A 430 31.91 1.12 -13.75
C GLY A 430 32.38 0.43 -12.48
N THR A 431 32.91 1.20 -11.53
CA THR A 431 33.55 0.69 -10.30
C THR A 431 32.57 0.72 -9.12
N VAL A 432 32.47 -0.39 -8.39
CA VAL A 432 31.71 -0.47 -7.14
C VAL A 432 32.30 0.48 -6.11
N SER A 433 31.45 1.32 -5.52
CA SER A 433 31.82 2.31 -4.50
C SER A 433 30.66 2.54 -3.53
N GLU A 434 30.85 3.36 -2.51
CA GLU A 434 29.75 3.76 -1.61
C GLU A 434 28.63 4.51 -2.34
N SER A 435 28.99 5.37 -3.31
CA SER A 435 28.03 6.11 -4.14
C SER A 435 27.41 5.25 -5.26
N ALA A 436 28.06 4.16 -5.64
CA ALA A 436 27.57 3.21 -6.64
C ALA A 436 27.68 1.78 -6.06
N PRO A 437 26.77 1.41 -5.15
CA PRO A 437 26.84 0.13 -4.46
C PRO A 437 26.45 -1.04 -5.37
N LEU A 438 26.71 -2.27 -4.93
CA LEU A 438 26.31 -3.49 -5.67
C LEU A 438 24.80 -3.50 -5.97
N VAL A 439 24.00 -3.14 -4.96
CA VAL A 439 22.56 -2.89 -5.04
C VAL A 439 22.20 -1.76 -4.06
N ASP A 440 21.10 -1.05 -4.30
CA ASP A 440 20.68 0.03 -3.42
C ASP A 440 20.16 -0.51 -2.09
N ARG A 441 20.29 0.28 -1.02
CA ARG A 441 19.89 -0.11 0.33
C ARG A 441 18.38 -0.21 0.42
N TYR A 442 17.89 -1.28 1.05
CA TYR A 442 16.47 -1.46 1.30
C TYR A 442 15.99 -0.75 2.56
N PHE A 443 16.90 -0.34 3.42
CA PHE A 443 16.58 0.34 4.66
C PHE A 443 17.32 1.66 4.76
N LEU A 444 16.58 2.71 5.12
CA LEU A 444 17.17 3.89 5.73
C LEU A 444 17.72 3.46 7.08
N CYS A 445 19.01 3.68 7.30
CA CYS A 445 19.67 3.38 8.56
C CYS A 445 20.46 4.62 9.00
N PRO A 446 20.27 5.14 10.21
CA PRO A 446 21.03 6.29 10.72
C PRO A 446 22.51 6.00 10.98
N GLU A 447 22.90 4.72 11.01
CA GLU A 447 24.26 4.27 11.26
C GLU A 447 24.78 3.55 10.01
N ASP A 448 25.80 4.14 9.36
CA ASP A 448 26.25 3.69 8.05
C ASP A 448 27.36 2.63 8.07
N HIS A 449 27.96 2.35 9.23
CA HIS A 449 29.18 1.54 9.31
C HIS A 449 29.18 0.51 10.44
N MET A 450 28.22 -0.43 10.39
CA MET A 450 28.28 -1.64 11.21
C MET A 450 29.24 -2.65 10.60
N ARG A 451 30.24 -3.06 11.37
CA ARG A 451 31.32 -3.96 10.97
C ARG A 451 30.94 -5.43 11.10
N THR A 452 30.01 -5.76 11.99
CA THR A 452 29.60 -7.15 12.25
C THR A 452 28.08 -7.32 12.18
N ALA A 453 27.63 -8.58 12.14
CA ALA A 453 26.21 -8.91 12.18
C ALA A 453 25.63 -8.63 13.58
N GLU A 454 26.42 -8.82 14.63
CA GLU A 454 26.02 -8.58 16.02
C GLU A 454 25.74 -7.10 16.28
N GLU A 455 26.53 -6.18 15.72
CA GLU A 455 26.27 -4.74 15.82
C GLU A 455 24.92 -4.38 15.16
N ALA A 456 24.63 -4.97 14.00
CA ALA A 456 23.35 -4.78 13.31
C ALA A 456 22.17 -5.36 14.10
N GLU A 457 22.35 -6.52 14.72
CA GLU A 457 21.32 -7.13 15.55
C GLU A 457 21.06 -6.32 16.84
N GLN A 458 22.11 -5.77 17.47
CA GLN A 458 21.98 -4.88 18.62
C GLN A 458 21.21 -3.61 18.27
N LEU A 459 21.46 -3.02 17.10
CA LEU A 459 20.71 -1.85 16.64
C LEU A 459 19.25 -2.19 16.33
N ALA A 460 19.01 -3.35 15.68
CA ALA A 460 17.67 -3.83 15.34
C ALA A 460 16.81 -4.18 16.57
N THR A 461 17.44 -4.50 17.71
CA THR A 461 16.75 -4.86 18.96
C THR A 461 16.84 -3.81 20.06
N GLY A 462 17.51 -2.69 19.81
CA GLY A 462 17.67 -1.58 20.73
C GLY A 462 16.76 -0.39 20.45
N ASP A 463 16.91 0.68 21.23
CA ASP A 463 16.04 1.87 21.20
C ASP A 463 16.06 2.64 19.86
N ARG A 464 17.07 2.37 19.01
CA ARG A 464 17.22 3.00 17.69
C ARG A 464 16.52 2.22 16.57
N ALA A 465 15.95 1.05 16.85
CA ALA A 465 15.26 0.20 15.86
C ALA A 465 14.15 0.96 15.09
N LYS A 466 13.44 1.86 15.78
CA LYS A 466 12.40 2.71 15.19
C LYS A 466 12.89 3.65 14.08
N TYR A 467 14.18 3.96 14.04
CA TYR A 467 14.78 4.81 13.00
C TYR A 467 15.33 4.04 11.81
N VAL A 468 15.26 2.71 11.84
CA VAL A 468 15.58 1.88 10.67
C VAL A 468 14.30 1.60 9.91
N MET A 469 14.16 2.21 8.74
CA MET A 469 12.89 2.21 8.00
C MET A 469 13.05 1.56 6.64
N GLY A 470 12.09 0.71 6.25
CA GLY A 470 12.04 0.10 4.93
C GLY A 470 11.76 1.13 3.84
N CYS A 471 12.59 1.12 2.80
CA CYS A 471 12.39 1.91 1.60
C CYS A 471 11.34 1.27 0.69
N ASN A 472 10.64 2.08 -0.10
CA ASN A 472 9.57 1.66 -0.99
C ASN A 472 10.10 1.18 -2.35
N GLY A 473 9.24 0.59 -3.18
CA GLY A 473 9.60 0.13 -4.52
C GLY A 473 8.46 -0.61 -5.19
N TRP A 474 8.81 -1.45 -6.15
CA TRP A 474 7.85 -2.31 -6.86
C TRP A 474 8.46 -3.68 -7.17
N ILE A 475 7.61 -4.68 -7.39
CA ILE A 475 8.02 -6.07 -7.63
C ILE A 475 7.74 -6.41 -9.09
N ILE A 476 8.70 -7.05 -9.75
CA ILE A 476 8.56 -7.50 -11.14
C ILE A 476 7.50 -8.61 -11.21
N ASN A 477 6.55 -8.48 -12.14
CA ASN A 477 5.50 -9.47 -12.42
C ASN A 477 4.61 -9.86 -11.21
N SER A 478 4.42 -8.94 -10.25
CA SER A 478 3.56 -9.17 -9.09
C SER A 478 2.18 -8.50 -9.22
N CYS A 479 1.17 -9.06 -8.56
CA CYS A 479 -0.12 -8.43 -8.36
C CYS A 479 0.03 -7.29 -7.34
N SER A 480 -0.13 -6.03 -7.78
CA SER A 480 0.13 -4.81 -6.99
C SER A 480 -0.83 -4.55 -5.81
N ILE A 481 -1.69 -5.50 -5.46
CA ILE A 481 -2.73 -5.34 -4.43
C ILE A 481 -2.19 -5.69 -3.04
N GLU A 482 -1.26 -6.64 -2.96
CA GLU A 482 -0.69 -7.08 -1.69
C GLU A 482 0.44 -6.15 -1.24
N ASN A 483 0.39 -5.73 0.03
CA ASN A 483 1.42 -4.89 0.59
C ASN A 483 2.64 -5.72 0.99
N PHE A 484 3.72 -5.55 0.23
CA PHE A 484 4.95 -6.33 0.37
C PHE A 484 5.79 -6.03 1.63
N ALA A 485 5.40 -5.04 2.44
CA ALA A 485 6.03 -4.77 3.73
C ALA A 485 5.33 -5.48 4.91
N GLU A 486 4.19 -6.13 4.66
CA GLU A 486 3.43 -6.85 5.69
C GLU A 486 4.12 -8.14 6.14
N VAL A 487 3.72 -8.65 7.30
CA VAL A 487 4.33 -9.78 8.00
C VAL A 487 4.39 -11.08 7.18
N ASP A 488 3.42 -11.29 6.30
CA ASP A 488 3.34 -12.50 5.47
C ASP A 488 4.21 -12.41 4.20
N SER A 489 4.84 -11.25 3.95
CA SER A 489 5.68 -11.04 2.77
C SER A 489 7.16 -11.31 3.05
N ASN A 490 7.81 -12.01 2.13
CA ASN A 490 9.25 -12.27 2.16
C ASN A 490 10.05 -11.36 1.22
N VAL A 491 9.41 -10.35 0.60
CA VAL A 491 10.00 -9.55 -0.50
C VAL A 491 11.25 -8.80 -0.05
N TYR A 492 11.23 -8.17 1.13
CA TYR A 492 12.42 -7.49 1.69
C TYR A 492 13.55 -8.48 1.99
N LEU A 493 13.22 -9.66 2.51
CA LEU A 493 14.20 -10.69 2.85
C LEU A 493 14.85 -11.27 1.59
N ARG A 494 14.03 -11.60 0.58
CA ARG A 494 14.44 -12.22 -0.69
C ARG A 494 15.00 -11.25 -1.72
N ARG A 495 14.98 -9.94 -1.44
CA ARG A 495 15.49 -8.91 -2.37
C ARG A 495 14.76 -8.86 -3.70
N GLU A 496 13.46 -9.19 -3.69
CA GLU A 496 12.60 -9.19 -4.87
C GLU A 496 12.06 -7.80 -5.23
N LEU A 497 12.47 -6.76 -4.49
CA LEU A 497 11.99 -5.39 -4.65
C LEU A 497 12.94 -4.60 -5.57
N VAL A 498 12.39 -4.04 -6.65
CA VAL A 498 13.06 -2.94 -7.37
C VAL A 498 12.91 -1.69 -6.51
N ILE A 499 13.94 -1.44 -5.72
CA ILE A 499 13.93 -0.49 -4.62
C ILE A 499 14.11 0.96 -5.10
N TRP A 500 13.40 1.87 -4.44
CA TRP A 500 13.66 3.31 -4.49
C TRP A 500 14.41 3.70 -3.21
N GLY A 501 15.73 3.63 -3.26
CA GLY A 501 16.60 3.85 -2.09
C GLY A 501 16.52 5.27 -1.51
N ASP A 502 15.88 6.20 -2.21
CA ASP A 502 15.63 7.58 -1.79
C ASP A 502 14.29 7.78 -1.06
N SER A 503 13.46 6.73 -0.96
CA SER A 503 12.05 6.86 -0.56
C SER A 503 11.67 5.85 0.53
N VAL A 504 11.30 6.33 1.72
CA VAL A 504 10.77 5.51 2.82
C VAL A 504 9.32 5.14 2.54
N LYS A 505 8.95 3.87 2.72
CA LYS A 505 7.58 3.39 2.59
C LYS A 505 6.76 3.80 3.82
N LEU A 506 5.62 4.46 3.57
CA LEU A 506 4.66 4.83 4.62
C LEU A 506 3.76 3.65 4.96
N ARG A 507 3.42 3.54 6.25
CA ARG A 507 2.61 2.47 6.85
C ARG A 507 1.15 2.86 7.01
#